data_AF-A0A934F3D6-F1
#
_entry.id   AF-A0A934F3D6-F1
#
_cell.length_a   1.000
_cell.length_b   1.000
_cell.length_c   1.000
_cell.angle_alpha   90.00
_cell.angle_beta   90.00
_cell.angle_gamma   90.00
#
_symmetry.space_group_name_H-M   'P 1'
#
loop_
_entity.id
_entity.type
_entity.pdbx_description
1 polymer ?
#
loop_
_entity_poly.entity_id
_entity_poly.type
_entity_poly.pdbx_seq_one_letter_code
_entity_poly.pdbx_strand_id
1 'polypeptide(L)'
;MKNIRTYNVISTLPEDLRGLQTLANNLWWTWDAEAITIFERLDRALWSAVYHNPVLMLAKIDFKQLQAARADKKFMESLKRVLGRLEKYMKEPAWFQRKHDGKGAPCYAYFSLEFGIHECLPIYSGGLGVLAGDHLKSASDLGVPLVGVGLIYRRGYFHQHLNADGWQQEFYPDNDFS
;
A
#
# COMPACT_ATOMS: atom_id res chain seq x y z
N MET A 1 3.57 21.55 30.04
CA MET A 1 3.10 20.24 29.50
C MET A 1 4.33 19.48 29.04
N LYS A 2 4.56 18.24 29.50
CA LYS A 2 5.69 17.42 29.04
C LYS A 2 5.48 17.09 27.56
N ASN A 3 6.44 17.45 26.71
CA ASN A 3 6.44 17.06 25.31
C ASN A 3 6.51 15.53 25.22
N ILE A 4 5.39 14.88 24.92
CA ILE A 4 5.36 13.47 24.56
C ILE A 4 6.09 13.35 23.22
N ARG A 5 7.25 12.71 23.23
CA ARG A 5 7.95 12.33 22.00
C ARG A 5 7.49 10.93 21.63
N THR A 6 6.76 10.83 20.52
CA THR A 6 6.41 9.54 19.92
C THR A 6 7.66 9.00 19.22
N TYR A 7 8.12 7.82 19.64
CA TYR A 7 9.20 7.11 18.98
C TYR A 7 8.56 5.94 18.22
N ASN A 8 8.57 6.00 16.89
CA ASN A 8 8.18 4.85 16.06
C ASN A 8 9.35 3.85 16.06
N VAL A 9 9.29 2.87 16.95
CA VAL A 9 10.24 1.75 16.97
C VAL A 9 9.81 0.79 15.87
N ILE A 10 10.49 0.84 14.71
CA ILE A 10 10.32 -0.18 13.68
C ILE A 10 10.96 -1.45 14.23
N SER A 11 10.13 -2.44 14.57
CA SER A 11 10.62 -3.76 14.98
C SER A 11 11.48 -4.33 13.86
N THR A 12 12.75 -4.62 14.14
CA THR A 12 13.65 -5.22 13.16
C THR A 12 13.11 -6.58 12.76
N LEU A 13 12.64 -6.69 11.51
CA LEU A 13 12.17 -7.96 10.97
C LEU A 13 13.34 -8.96 10.89
N PRO A 14 13.10 -10.25 11.22
CA PRO A 14 14.03 -11.32 10.91
C PRO A 14 14.45 -11.32 9.44
N GLU A 15 15.68 -11.73 9.14
CA GLU A 15 16.27 -11.69 7.78
C GLU A 15 15.37 -12.32 6.72
N ASP A 16 14.81 -13.48 7.04
CA ASP A 16 13.93 -14.27 6.20
C ASP A 16 12.56 -13.62 5.95
N LEU A 17 12.17 -12.64 6.76
CA LEU A 17 10.94 -11.86 6.62
C LEU A 17 11.16 -10.44 6.13
N ARG A 18 12.41 -10.00 5.87
CA ARG A 18 12.69 -8.64 5.38
C ARG A 18 11.96 -8.28 4.09
N GLY A 19 11.66 -9.27 3.26
CA GLY A 19 10.87 -9.07 2.04
C GLY A 19 9.48 -8.46 2.31
N LEU A 20 8.90 -8.66 3.50
CA LEU A 20 7.66 -7.99 3.89
C LEU A 20 7.79 -6.47 3.88
N GLN A 21 8.94 -5.93 4.29
CA GLN A 21 9.20 -4.49 4.25
C GLN A 21 9.30 -3.99 2.80
N THR A 22 9.95 -4.74 1.91
CA THR A 22 9.98 -4.42 0.48
C THR A 22 8.58 -4.38 -0.12
N LEU A 23 7.75 -5.38 0.21
CA LEU A 23 6.38 -5.44 -0.27
C LEU A 23 5.52 -4.31 0.30
N ALA A 24 5.64 -4.01 1.60
CA ALA A 24 4.88 -2.95 2.26
C ALA A 24 5.17 -1.55 1.71
N ASN A 25 6.40 -1.29 1.26
CA ASN A 25 6.83 0.01 0.73
C ASN A 25 6.61 0.17 -0.79
N ASN A 26 5.93 -0.76 -1.45
CA ASN A 26 5.62 -0.66 -2.87
C ASN A 26 4.15 -0.95 -3.13
N LEU A 27 3.38 0.07 -3.52
CA LEU A 27 1.93 -0.01 -3.71
C LEU A 27 1.46 -1.05 -4.75
N TRP A 28 2.36 -1.67 -5.52
CA TRP A 28 2.04 -2.80 -6.40
C TRP A 28 1.24 -3.91 -5.71
N TRP A 29 1.48 -4.15 -4.42
CA TRP A 29 0.70 -5.15 -3.68
C TRP A 29 -0.81 -4.88 -3.70
N THR A 30 -1.25 -3.62 -3.89
CA THR A 30 -2.67 -3.23 -3.83
C THR A 30 -3.49 -3.72 -5.02
N TRP A 31 -2.84 -4.22 -6.09
CA TRP A 31 -3.53 -4.85 -7.23
C TRP A 31 -2.98 -6.25 -7.58
N ASP A 32 -2.20 -6.88 -6.69
CA ASP A 32 -1.85 -8.31 -6.78
C ASP A 32 -2.57 -9.09 -5.67
N ALA A 33 -3.52 -9.94 -6.05
CA ALA A 33 -4.40 -10.63 -5.11
C ALA A 33 -3.62 -11.48 -4.09
N GLU A 34 -2.56 -12.16 -4.51
CA GLU A 34 -1.78 -12.98 -3.56
C GLU A 34 -0.93 -12.09 -2.64
N ALA A 35 -0.40 -10.96 -3.12
CA ALA A 35 0.32 -10.00 -2.29
C ALA A 35 -0.55 -9.45 -1.15
N ILE A 36 -1.82 -9.14 -1.42
CA ILE A 36 -2.81 -8.75 -0.39
C ILE A 36 -2.94 -9.88 0.65
N THR A 37 -3.07 -11.13 0.20
CA THR A 37 -3.22 -12.27 1.13
C THR A 37 -2.00 -12.53 2.01
N ILE A 38 -0.79 -12.07 1.63
CA ILE A 38 0.40 -12.17 2.50
C ILE A 38 0.16 -11.43 3.82
N PHE A 39 -0.35 -10.20 3.75
CA PHE A 39 -0.63 -9.40 4.94
C PHE A 39 -1.82 -9.95 5.71
N GLU A 40 -2.90 -10.35 5.03
CA GLU A 40 -4.06 -10.96 5.69
C GLU A 40 -3.69 -12.24 6.47
N ARG A 41 -2.80 -13.08 5.91
CA ARG A 41 -2.35 -14.32 6.55
C ARG A 41 -1.40 -14.12 7.72
N LEU A 42 -0.69 -12.99 7.78
CA LEU A 42 0.20 -12.69 8.90
C LEU A 42 -0.60 -12.49 10.19
N ASP A 43 -1.63 -11.65 10.14
CA ASP A 43 -2.58 -11.43 11.22
C ASP A 43 -3.82 -10.71 10.67
N ARG A 44 -4.89 -11.46 10.43
CA ARG A 44 -6.13 -10.94 9.85
C ARG A 44 -6.79 -9.86 10.71
N ALA A 45 -6.75 -10.02 12.03
CA ALA A 45 -7.38 -9.08 12.95
C ALA A 45 -6.60 -7.75 12.95
N LEU A 46 -5.27 -7.82 13.03
CA LEU A 46 -4.42 -6.64 12.93
C LEU A 46 -4.56 -5.96 11.57
N TRP A 47 -4.60 -6.75 10.48
CA TRP A 47 -4.73 -6.24 9.11
C TRP A 47 -5.97 -5.36 8.93
N SER A 48 -7.13 -5.81 9.42
CA SER A 48 -8.34 -4.99 9.45
C SER A 48 -8.23 -3.81 10.42
N ALA A 49 -7.62 -4.01 11.59
CA ALA A 49 -7.48 -2.96 12.61
C ALA A 49 -6.58 -1.79 12.19
N VAL A 50 -5.59 -2.03 11.33
CA VAL A 50 -4.70 -1.00 10.78
C VAL A 50 -5.18 -0.45 9.44
N TYR A 51 -6.44 -0.70 9.08
CA TYR A 51 -7.04 -0.25 7.82
C TYR A 51 -6.21 -0.64 6.60
N HIS A 52 -5.76 -1.90 6.59
CA HIS A 52 -5.01 -2.50 5.50
C HIS A 52 -3.72 -1.72 5.15
N ASN A 53 -3.10 -1.07 6.14
CA ASN A 53 -1.80 -0.41 5.98
C ASN A 53 -0.66 -1.38 6.37
N PRO A 54 0.12 -1.91 5.41
CA PRO A 54 1.13 -2.91 5.70
C PRO A 54 2.34 -2.33 6.46
N VAL A 55 2.64 -1.05 6.30
CA VAL A 55 3.72 -0.39 7.05
C VAL A 55 3.35 -0.32 8.53
N LEU A 56 2.12 0.13 8.83
CA LEU A 56 1.62 0.20 10.20
C LEU A 56 1.42 -1.19 10.81
N MET A 57 0.99 -2.17 10.01
CA MET A 57 0.90 -3.57 10.42
C MET A 57 2.26 -4.10 10.89
N LEU A 58 3.31 -3.93 10.09
CA LEU A 58 4.65 -4.42 10.41
C LEU A 58 5.27 -3.69 11.62
N ALA A 59 4.85 -2.46 11.91
CA ALA A 59 5.26 -1.74 13.12
C ALA A 59 4.54 -2.23 14.39
N LYS A 60 3.36 -2.87 14.25
CA LYS A 60 2.51 -3.32 15.37
C LYS A 60 2.46 -4.83 15.57
N ILE A 61 2.97 -5.61 14.62
CA ILE A 61 2.85 -7.06 14.63
C ILE A 61 3.61 -7.69 15.79
N ASP A 62 2.96 -8.64 16.46
CA ASP A 62 3.58 -9.37 17.57
C ASP A 62 4.66 -10.33 17.08
N PHE A 63 5.74 -10.44 17.85
CA PHE A 63 6.83 -11.39 17.59
C PHE A 63 6.33 -12.83 17.42
N LYS A 64 5.28 -13.22 18.16
CA LYS A 64 4.66 -14.55 18.06
C LYS A 64 4.11 -14.82 16.65
N GLN A 65 3.45 -13.84 16.04
CA GLN A 65 2.93 -13.99 14.67
C GLN A 65 4.06 -14.11 13.66
N LEU A 66 5.13 -13.32 13.83
CA LEU A 66 6.32 -13.45 12.99
C LEU A 66 6.95 -14.85 13.09
N GLN A 67 7.07 -15.42 14.30
CA GLN A 67 7.60 -16.79 14.45
C GLN A 67 6.67 -17.84 13.85
N ALA A 68 5.35 -17.69 14.00
CA ALA A 68 4.38 -18.59 13.37
C ALA A 68 4.48 -18.55 11.84
N ALA A 69 4.58 -17.36 11.26
CA ALA A 69 4.76 -17.17 9.82
C ALA A 69 6.07 -17.80 9.30
N ARG A 70 7.16 -17.67 10.06
CA ARG A 70 8.46 -18.32 9.72
C ARG A 70 8.39 -19.84 9.77
N ALA A 71 7.62 -20.40 10.70
CA ALA A 71 7.43 -21.84 10.82
C ALA A 71 6.47 -22.42 9.75
N ASP A 72 5.58 -21.60 9.20
CA ASP A 72 4.67 -22.01 8.12
C ASP A 72 5.39 -22.03 6.76
N LYS A 73 5.77 -23.23 6.32
CA LYS A 73 6.39 -23.45 5.00
C LYS A 73 5.54 -22.91 3.84
N LYS A 74 4.21 -23.05 3.89
CA LYS A 74 3.33 -22.57 2.82
C LYS A 74 3.28 -21.05 2.78
N PHE A 75 3.38 -20.39 3.93
CA PHE A 75 3.51 -18.94 4.00
C PHE A 75 4.82 -18.49 3.36
N MET A 76 5.95 -19.07 3.77
CA MET A 76 7.28 -18.70 3.25
C MET A 76 7.41 -18.93 1.74
N GLU A 77 6.84 -20.02 1.21
CA GLU A 77 6.80 -20.28 -0.23
C GLU A 77 5.96 -19.24 -0.99
N SER A 78 4.80 -18.86 -0.45
CA SER A 78 3.94 -17.82 -1.04
C SER A 78 4.61 -16.46 -1.01
N LEU A 79 5.23 -16.08 0.12
CA LEU A 79 6.00 -14.85 0.25
C LEU A 79 7.14 -14.79 -0.79
N LYS A 80 7.92 -15.86 -0.90
CA LYS A 80 9.00 -15.95 -1.91
C LYS A 80 8.47 -15.80 -3.33
N ARG A 81 7.34 -16.42 -3.66
CA ARG A 81 6.70 -16.33 -4.97
C ARG A 81 6.23 -14.90 -5.28
N VAL A 82 5.57 -14.24 -4.32
CA VAL A 82 5.10 -12.85 -4.45
C VAL A 82 6.29 -11.91 -4.64
N LEU A 83 7.35 -12.05 -3.85
CA LEU A 83 8.56 -11.23 -3.98
C LEU A 83 9.25 -11.44 -5.33
N GLY A 84 9.30 -12.69 -5.81
CA GLY A 84 9.81 -12.98 -7.15
C GLY A 84 8.99 -12.35 -8.26
N ARG A 85 7.65 -12.27 -8.11
CA ARG A 85 6.80 -11.53 -9.06
C ARG A 85 7.04 -10.04 -9.02
N LEU A 86 7.13 -9.44 -7.83
CA LEU A 86 7.45 -8.02 -7.69
C LEU A 86 8.82 -7.71 -8.30
N GLU A 87 9.84 -8.53 -8.03
CA GLU A 87 11.17 -8.37 -8.61
C GLU A 87 11.13 -8.46 -10.14
N LYS A 88 10.40 -9.43 -10.68
CA LYS A 88 10.19 -9.57 -12.13
C LYS A 88 9.48 -8.34 -12.70
N TYR A 89 8.42 -7.87 -12.06
CA TYR A 89 7.67 -6.67 -12.44
C TYR A 89 8.55 -5.42 -12.50
N MET A 90 9.45 -5.25 -11.54
CA MET A 90 10.36 -4.09 -11.47
C MET A 90 11.53 -4.15 -12.46
N LYS A 91 11.92 -5.35 -12.91
CA LYS A 91 13.12 -5.55 -13.76
C LYS A 91 12.82 -5.76 -15.24
N GLU A 92 11.70 -6.42 -15.57
CA GLU A 92 11.40 -6.72 -16.96
C GLU A 92 10.88 -5.49 -17.69
N PRO A 93 11.33 -5.23 -18.93
CA PRO A 93 10.85 -4.10 -19.69
C PRO A 93 9.37 -4.32 -20.01
N ALA A 94 8.51 -3.39 -19.59
CA ALA A 94 7.08 -3.43 -19.87
C ALA A 94 6.77 -3.09 -21.34
N TRP A 95 5.49 -3.08 -21.71
CA TRP A 95 5.07 -2.87 -23.11
C TRP A 95 5.65 -1.57 -23.72
N PHE A 96 5.56 -0.44 -23.01
CA PHE A 96 6.03 0.85 -23.50
C PHE A 96 7.54 0.85 -23.72
N GLN A 97 8.30 0.31 -22.76
CA GLN A 97 9.76 0.19 -22.84
C GLN A 97 10.23 -0.75 -23.95
N ARG A 98 9.43 -1.75 -24.34
CA ARG A 98 9.73 -2.62 -25.48
C ARG A 98 9.41 -1.98 -26.83
N LYS A 99 8.42 -1.07 -26.87
CA LYS A 99 7.99 -0.38 -28.09
C LYS A 99 8.77 0.89 -28.38
N HIS A 100 9.31 1.53 -27.35
CA HIS A 100 10.11 2.73 -27.44
C HIS A 100 11.55 2.44 -27.04
N ASP A 101 12.51 2.84 -27.85
CA ASP A 101 13.96 2.59 -27.67
C ASP A 101 14.61 3.38 -26.51
N GLY A 102 13.79 3.99 -25.64
CA GLY A 102 14.21 4.80 -24.51
C GLY A 102 14.78 6.17 -24.89
N LYS A 103 14.99 6.47 -26.18
CA LYS A 103 15.56 7.75 -26.63
C LYS A 103 14.46 8.76 -26.90
N GLY A 104 14.41 9.81 -26.09
CA GLY A 104 13.49 10.94 -26.30
C GLY A 104 12.02 10.65 -25.95
N ALA A 105 11.74 9.57 -25.22
CA ALA A 105 10.40 9.35 -24.67
C ALA A 105 10.07 10.46 -23.65
N PRO A 106 8.97 11.20 -23.80
CA PRO A 106 8.59 12.23 -22.84
C PRO A 106 8.15 11.59 -21.53
N CYS A 107 8.42 12.26 -20.41
CA CYS A 107 7.82 11.94 -19.12
C CYS A 107 6.50 12.71 -18.98
N TYR A 108 5.43 12.02 -18.59
CA TYR A 108 4.09 12.59 -18.46
C TYR A 108 3.81 12.95 -17.01
N ALA A 109 3.46 14.20 -16.74
CA ALA A 109 2.98 14.61 -15.42
C ALA A 109 1.45 14.56 -15.39
N TYR A 110 0.88 13.76 -14.50
CA TYR A 110 -0.57 13.66 -14.30
C TYR A 110 -0.97 14.37 -13.02
N PHE A 111 -1.53 15.56 -13.16
CA PHE A 111 -2.02 16.35 -12.05
C PHE A 111 -3.46 15.94 -11.70
N SER A 112 -3.67 15.57 -10.44
CA SER A 112 -5.00 15.33 -9.90
C SER A 112 -5.03 15.78 -8.43
N LEU A 113 -6.19 16.27 -8.01
CA LEU A 113 -6.43 16.54 -6.60
C LEU A 113 -6.64 15.24 -5.81
N GLU A 114 -6.99 14.13 -6.47
CA GLU A 114 -7.28 12.87 -5.81
C GLU A 114 -6.62 11.69 -6.52
N PHE A 115 -6.17 10.69 -5.74
CA PHE A 115 -5.67 9.41 -6.24
C PHE A 115 -6.16 8.25 -5.36
N GLY A 116 -7.16 7.53 -5.83
CA GLY A 116 -7.72 6.35 -5.18
C GLY A 116 -6.95 5.09 -5.52
N ILE A 117 -5.74 4.96 -4.97
CA ILE A 117 -4.91 3.76 -5.20
C ILE A 117 -5.37 2.62 -4.29
N HIS A 118 -5.47 2.90 -3.00
CA HIS A 118 -5.87 1.95 -1.96
C HIS A 118 -6.33 2.72 -0.71
N GLU A 119 -7.21 2.11 0.09
CA GLU A 119 -7.82 2.75 1.26
C GLU A 119 -6.81 3.13 2.37
N CYS A 120 -5.67 2.43 2.45
CA CYS A 120 -4.58 2.77 3.36
C CYS A 120 -3.90 4.11 3.02
N LEU A 121 -4.19 4.69 1.85
CA LEU A 121 -3.77 6.01 1.42
C LEU A 121 -5.01 6.86 1.09
N PRO A 122 -5.70 7.42 2.12
CA PRO A 122 -6.99 8.09 1.95
C PRO A 122 -6.81 9.52 1.40
N ILE A 123 -6.38 9.62 0.15
CA ILE A 123 -6.20 10.87 -0.61
C ILE A 123 -7.21 11.00 -1.76
N TYR A 124 -8.41 10.45 -1.58
CA TYR A 124 -9.50 10.48 -2.55
C TYR A 124 -10.86 10.43 -1.86
N SER A 125 -11.91 10.85 -2.58
CA SER A 125 -13.29 10.95 -2.07
C SER A 125 -14.31 10.17 -2.91
N GLY A 126 -13.97 9.85 -4.17
CA GLY A 126 -14.92 9.19 -5.06
C GLY A 126 -14.35 8.79 -6.41
N GLY A 127 -15.22 8.74 -7.42
CA GLY A 127 -14.92 8.15 -8.73
C GLY A 127 -13.77 8.82 -9.50
N LEU A 128 -13.58 10.14 -9.36
CA LEU A 128 -12.45 10.83 -9.98
C LEU A 128 -11.12 10.31 -9.44
N GLY A 129 -11.00 10.20 -8.11
CA GLY A 129 -9.82 9.66 -7.47
C GLY A 129 -9.59 8.19 -7.87
N VAL A 130 -10.63 7.36 -7.85
CA VAL A 130 -10.52 5.94 -8.28
C VAL A 130 -10.01 5.84 -9.72
N LEU A 131 -10.58 6.62 -10.65
CA LEU A 131 -10.11 6.66 -12.04
C LEU A 131 -8.64 7.09 -12.12
N ALA A 132 -8.25 8.13 -11.39
CA ALA A 132 -6.86 8.58 -11.37
C ALA A 132 -5.91 7.49 -10.82
N GLY A 133 -6.32 6.79 -9.76
CA GLY A 133 -5.58 5.67 -9.18
C GLY A 133 -5.41 4.50 -10.15
N ASP A 134 -6.50 4.06 -10.79
CA ASP A 134 -6.46 2.96 -11.76
C ASP A 134 -5.69 3.33 -13.03
N HIS A 135 -5.69 4.62 -13.40
CA HIS A 135 -4.84 5.12 -14.47
C HIS A 135 -3.36 5.01 -14.11
N LEU A 136 -2.96 5.34 -12.86
CA LEU A 136 -1.59 5.13 -12.38
C LEU A 136 -1.20 3.64 -12.39
N LYS A 137 -2.08 2.76 -11.93
CA LYS A 137 -1.84 1.31 -11.95
C LYS A 137 -1.62 0.79 -13.38
N SER A 138 -2.50 1.21 -14.29
CA SER A 138 -2.40 0.85 -15.71
C SER A 138 -1.13 1.40 -16.37
N ALA A 139 -0.75 2.65 -16.05
CA ALA A 139 0.48 3.25 -16.52
C ALA A 139 1.72 2.49 -16.02
N SER A 140 1.69 2.04 -14.76
CA SER A 140 2.74 1.20 -14.16
C SER A 140 2.85 -0.15 -14.88
N ASP A 141 1.73 -0.85 -15.12
CA ASP A 141 1.73 -2.15 -15.81
C ASP A 141 2.20 -2.06 -17.27
N LEU A 142 1.92 -0.94 -17.94
CA LEU A 142 2.39 -0.66 -19.29
C LEU A 142 3.83 -0.12 -19.33
N GLY A 143 4.39 0.29 -18.19
CA GLY A 143 5.68 0.99 -18.06
C GLY A 143 5.72 2.34 -18.76
N VAL A 144 4.58 3.04 -18.79
CA VAL A 144 4.52 4.42 -19.29
C VAL A 144 5.24 5.32 -18.28
N PRO A 145 6.17 6.21 -18.71
CA PRO A 145 6.90 7.10 -17.82
C PRO A 145 6.01 8.23 -17.31
N LEU A 146 5.09 7.90 -16.41
CA LEU A 146 4.07 8.80 -15.88
C LEU A 146 4.30 9.06 -14.38
N VAL A 147 4.23 10.33 -13.99
CA VAL A 147 4.36 10.79 -12.61
C VAL A 147 3.06 11.44 -12.17
N GLY A 148 2.41 10.86 -11.17
CA GLY A 148 1.26 11.46 -10.51
C GLY A 148 1.69 12.61 -9.59
N VAL A 149 1.02 13.76 -9.72
CA VAL A 149 1.24 14.93 -8.86
C VAL A 149 -0.08 15.30 -8.20
N GLY A 150 -0.10 15.32 -6.88
CA GLY A 150 -1.30 15.60 -6.09
C GLY A 150 -0.97 16.13 -4.70
N LEU A 151 -1.94 16.01 -3.79
CA LEU A 151 -1.84 16.53 -2.43
C LEU A 151 -1.87 15.39 -1.41
N ILE A 152 -1.09 15.57 -0.34
CA ILE A 152 -1.18 14.74 0.86
C ILE A 152 -2.13 15.45 1.83
N TYR A 153 -3.33 14.90 1.97
CA TYR A 153 -4.35 15.45 2.85
C TYR A 153 -4.15 14.96 4.28
N ARG A 154 -4.03 15.89 5.23
CA ARG A 154 -4.03 15.55 6.67
C ARG A 154 -5.33 14.87 7.08
N ARG A 155 -6.47 15.25 6.49
CA ARG A 155 -7.76 14.61 6.66
C ARG A 155 -8.30 14.29 5.28
N GLY A 156 -8.46 13.01 4.99
CA GLY A 156 -9.06 12.53 3.75
C GLY A 156 -10.59 12.61 3.79
N TYR A 157 -11.23 11.74 3.02
CA TYR A 157 -12.67 11.54 3.09
C TYR A 157 -13.10 11.01 4.47
N PHE A 158 -14.32 11.32 4.87
CA PHE A 158 -14.82 10.90 6.18
C PHE A 158 -15.10 9.39 6.22
N HIS A 159 -15.00 8.83 7.42
CA HIS A 159 -15.54 7.51 7.72
C HIS A 159 -17.02 7.67 8.09
N GLN A 160 -17.88 6.97 7.36
CA GLN A 160 -19.32 6.98 7.59
C GLN A 160 -19.67 6.01 8.72
N HIS A 161 -20.46 6.47 9.69
CA HIS A 161 -21.09 5.62 10.70
C HIS A 161 -22.58 5.99 10.80
N LEU A 162 -23.46 5.00 10.94
CA LEU A 162 -24.88 5.23 11.22
C LEU A 162 -25.12 5.17 12.72
N ASN A 163 -25.76 6.19 13.29
CA ASN A 163 -26.18 6.14 14.69
C ASN A 163 -27.38 5.18 14.88
N ALA A 164 -27.83 5.01 16.12
CA ALA A 164 -28.95 4.10 16.45
C ALA A 164 -30.26 4.46 15.72
N ASP A 165 -30.41 5.71 15.31
CA ASP A 165 -31.58 6.22 14.57
C ASP A 165 -31.40 6.14 13.03
N GLY A 166 -30.29 5.56 12.55
CA GLY A 166 -29.99 5.41 11.12
C GLY A 166 -29.47 6.68 10.44
N TRP A 167 -29.15 7.74 11.19
CA TRP A 167 -28.58 8.96 10.64
C TRP A 167 -27.07 8.83 10.45
N GLN A 168 -26.58 9.30 9.29
CA GLN A 168 -25.16 9.42 9.00
C GLN A 168 -24.47 10.33 10.01
N GLN A 169 -23.32 9.87 10.49
CA GLN A 169 -22.33 10.59 11.27
C GLN A 169 -21.00 10.53 10.52
N GLU A 170 -20.26 11.62 10.56
CA GLU A 170 -19.03 11.81 9.79
C GLU A 170 -17.84 11.91 10.74
N PHE A 171 -16.86 11.03 10.57
CA PHE A 171 -15.62 11.04 11.35
C PHE A 171 -14.43 11.29 10.43
N TYR A 172 -13.60 12.27 10.77
CA TYR A 172 -12.42 12.65 9.99
C TYR A 172 -11.14 12.31 10.77
N PRO A 173 -10.61 11.08 10.63
CA PRO A 173 -9.33 10.74 11.26
C PRO A 173 -8.20 11.60 10.66
N ASP A 174 -7.25 11.97 11.51
CA ASP A 174 -6.00 12.55 11.04
C ASP A 174 -5.14 11.42 10.46
N ASN A 175 -4.65 11.62 9.24
CA ASN A 175 -3.69 10.74 8.59
C ASN A 175 -2.30 10.97 9.18
N ASP A 176 -1.69 9.92 9.72
CA ASP A 176 -0.31 9.92 10.18
C ASP A 176 0.60 9.36 9.09
N PHE A 177 1.45 10.22 8.53
CA PHE A 177 2.45 9.87 7.51
C PHE A 177 3.87 9.81 8.08
N SER A 178 4.03 9.85 9.40
CA SER A 178 5.33 9.81 10.09
C SER A 178 5.89 8.40 10.30
#